data_AF-A0ABD3FS99-F1
#
_entry.id   AF-A0ABD3FS99-F1
#
_cell.length_a   1.000
_cell.length_b   1.000
_cell.length_c   1.000
_cell.angle_alpha   90.00
_cell.angle_beta   90.00
_cell.angle_gamma   90.00
#
_symmetry.space_group_name_H-M   'P 1'
#
loop_
_entity.id
_entity.type
_entity.pdbx_description
1 polymer ?
#
loop_
_entity_poly.entity_id
_entity_poly.type
_entity_poly.pdbx_seq_one_letter_code
_entity_poly.pdbx_strand_id
1 'polypeptide(L)' 'MRSDNAKLMKTNLSLLLECRETDAEINATQEKLLVTCKLLEKRGVPVPQQFLELLAASLQPPTNP' A
#
# COMPACT_ATOMS: atom_id res chain seq x y z
N MET A 1 -1.74 11.30 34.81
CA MET A 1 -0.39 10.75 34.49
C MET A 1 -0.43 9.29 34.05
N ARG A 2 -0.49 8.27 34.93
CA ARG A 2 -0.51 6.84 34.51
C ARG A 2 -1.75 6.46 33.67
N SER A 3 -2.92 6.98 34.03
CA SER A 3 -4.19 6.76 33.32
C SER A 3 -4.18 7.36 31.91
N ASP A 4 -3.67 8.59 31.76
CA ASP A 4 -3.69 9.29 30.47
C ASP A 4 -2.69 8.69 29.48
N ASN A 5 -1.54 8.25 29.97
CA ASN A 5 -0.55 7.55 29.16
C ASN A 5 -1.09 6.19 28.66
N ALA A 6 -1.81 5.45 29.51
CA ALA A 6 -2.47 4.21 29.08
C ALA A 6 -3.54 4.45 28.00
N LYS A 7 -4.30 5.56 28.10
CA LYS A 7 -5.26 5.97 27.05
C LYS A 7 -4.54 6.29 25.75
N LEU A 8 -3.45 7.05 25.80
CA LEU A 8 -2.64 7.39 24.62
C LEU A 8 -2.03 6.15 23.96
N MET A 9 -1.47 5.21 24.74
CA MET A 9 -0.95 3.95 24.20
C MET A 9 -2.02 3.12 23.50
N LYS A 10 -3.24 3.07 24.07
CA LYS A 10 -4.38 2.38 23.44
C LYS A 10 -4.77 3.04 22.12
N THR A 11 -4.87 4.36 22.09
CA THR A 11 -5.18 5.11 20.86
C THR A 11 -4.09 4.91 19.80
N ASN A 12 -2.82 5.00 20.19
CA ASN A 12 -1.70 4.78 19.28
C ASN A 12 -1.72 3.37 18.69
N LEU A 13 -1.98 2.34 19.51
CA LEU A 13 -2.09 0.98 19.01
C LEU A 13 -3.26 0.83 18.03
N SER A 14 -4.41 1.42 18.31
CA SER A 14 -5.57 1.40 17.42
C SER A 14 -5.24 2.04 16.07
N LEU A 15 -4.61 3.23 16.08
CA LEU A 15 -4.21 3.93 14.86
C LEU A 15 -3.18 3.13 14.07
N LEU A 16 -2.19 2.51 14.74
CA LEU A 16 -1.20 1.67 14.07
C LEU A 16 -1.82 0.45 13.39
N LEU A 17 -2.85 -0.15 13.98
CA LEU A 17 -3.57 -1.26 13.37
C LEU A 17 -4.39 -0.79 12.15
N GLU A 18 -5.10 0.33 12.27
CA GLU A 18 -5.86 0.93 11.17
C GLU A 18 -4.96 1.32 9.99
N CYS A 19 -3.78 1.90 10.26
CA CYS A 19 -2.78 2.17 9.24
C CYS A 19 -2.32 0.88 8.53
N ARG A 20 -2.04 -0.19 9.29
CA ARG A 20 -1.60 -1.46 8.72
C ARG A 20 -2.68 -2.13 7.87
N GLU A 21 -3.93 -2.07 8.29
CA GLU A 21 -5.06 -2.58 7.51
C GLU A 21 -5.20 -1.79 6.20
N THR A 22 -5.13 -0.46 6.28
CA THR A 22 -5.17 0.42 5.11
C THR A 22 -4.00 0.14 4.15
N ASP A 23 -2.78 -0.03 4.68
CA ASP A 23 -1.60 -0.38 3.88
C ASP A 23 -1.79 -1.72 3.16
N ALA A 24 -2.39 -2.71 3.83
CA ALA A 24 -2.69 -4.00 3.20
C ALA A 24 -3.71 -3.87 2.05
N GLU A 25 -4.75 -3.04 2.22
CA GLU A 25 -5.73 -2.76 1.16
C GLU A 25 -5.12 -2.02 -0.03
N ILE A 26 -4.23 -1.05 0.23
CA ILE A 26 -3.48 -0.33 -0.80
C ILE A 26 -2.63 -1.33 -1.60
N ASN A 27 -1.87 -2.19 -0.92
CA ASN A 27 -1.03 -3.19 -1.57
C ASN A 27 -1.87 -4.16 -2.43
N ALA A 28 -2.98 -4.67 -1.90
CA ALA A 28 -3.88 -5.55 -2.64
C ALA A 28 -4.49 -4.86 -3.87
N THR A 29 -4.76 -3.56 -3.78
CA THR A 29 -5.27 -2.77 -4.90
C THR A 29 -4.20 -2.56 -5.97
N GLN A 30 -2.96 -2.27 -5.58
CA GLN A 30 -1.83 -2.14 -6.50
C GLN A 30 -1.54 -3.45 -7.23
N GLU A 31 -1.59 -4.60 -6.54
CA GLU A 31 -1.44 -5.92 -7.17
C GLU A 31 -2.52 -6.17 -8.23
N LYS A 32 -3.79 -5.88 -7.92
CA LYS A 32 -4.90 -5.98 -8.88
C LYS A 32 -4.69 -5.09 -10.10
N LEU A 33 -4.21 -3.86 -9.89
CA LEU A 33 -3.91 -2.93 -10.96
C LEU A 33 -2.80 -3.47 -11.87
N LEU A 34 -1.73 -4.01 -11.28
CA LEU A 34 -0.61 -4.60 -12.03
C LEU A 34 -1.08 -5.78 -12.91
N VAL A 35 -1.92 -6.66 -12.36
CA VAL A 35 -2.53 -7.77 -13.11
C VAL A 35 -3.39 -7.24 -14.27
N THR A 36 -4.16 -6.19 -14.02
CA THR A 36 -5.01 -5.55 -15.04
C THR A 36 -4.18 -4.94 -16.16
N CYS A 37 -3.10 -4.24 -15.84
CA CYS A 37 -2.19 -3.67 -16.84
C CYS A 37 -1.57 -4.77 -17.72
N LYS A 38 -1.07 -5.85 -17.12
CA LYS A 38 -0.56 -7.01 -17.87
C LYS A 38 -1.62 -7.64 -18.78
N LEU A 39 -2.88 -7.64 -18.37
CA LEU A 39 -3.99 -8.11 -19.21
C LEU A 39 -4.26 -7.18 -20.39
N LEU A 40 -4.19 -5.86 -20.17
CA LEU A 40 -4.36 -4.85 -21.21
C LEU A 40 -3.27 -4.96 -22.28
N GLU A 41 -2.01 -5.12 -21.86
CA GLU A 41 -0.90 -5.35 -22.80
C GLU A 41 -1.10 -6.60 -23.65
N LYS A 42 -1.55 -7.72 -23.04
CA LYS A 42 -1.91 -8.95 -23.78
C LYS A 42 -3.05 -8.74 -24.78
N ARG A 43 -3.93 -7.77 -24.54
CA ARG A 43 -5.02 -7.40 -25.45
C ARG A 43 -4.61 -6.36 -26.50
N GLY A 44 -3.33 -5.98 -26.54
CA GLY A 44 -2.80 -5.01 -27.49
C GLY A 44 -3.07 -3.55 -27.09
N VAL A 45 -3.52 -3.30 -25.86
CA VAL A 45 -3.63 -1.94 -25.32
C VAL A 45 -2.28 -1.59 -24.70
N PRO A 46 -1.53 -0.62 -25.26
CA PRO A 46 -0.23 -0.25 -24.72
C PRO A 46 -0.39 0.40 -23.34
N VAL A 47 0.34 -0.12 -22.36
CA VAL A 47 0.47 0.51 -21.04
C VAL A 47 1.83 1.22 -21.01
N PRO A 48 1.91 2.49 -20.58
CA PRO A 48 3.19 3.18 -20.49
C PRO A 48 4.15 2.45 -19.54
N GLN A 49 5.37 2.16 -20.00
CA GLN A 49 6.40 1.49 -19.19
C GLN A 49 6.67 2.24 -17.88
N GLN A 50 6.75 3.58 -17.94
CA GLN A 50 6.95 4.45 -16.77
C GLN A 50 5.84 4.28 -15.72
N PHE A 51 4.61 4.00 -16.15
CA PHE A 51 3.50 3.74 -15.22
C PHE A 51 3.68 2.41 -14.49
N LEU A 52 4.13 1.36 -15.20
CA LEU A 52 4.42 0.06 -14.60
C LEU A 52 5.60 0.13 -13.62
N GLU A 53 6.63 0.91 -13.95
CA GLU A 53 7.78 1.15 -13.07
C GLU A 53 7.37 1.86 -11.78
N LEU A 54 6.55 2.91 -11.88
CA LEU A 54 6.00 3.61 -10.71
C LEU A 54 5.13 2.69 -9.84
N LEU A 55 4.30 1.85 -10.46
CA LEU A 55 3.45 0.89 -9.75
C LEU A 55 4.27 -0.23 -9.09
N ALA A 56 5.36 -0.66 -9.71
CA ALA A 56 6.27 -1.66 -9.13
C ALA A 56 7.09 -1.07 -7.97
N ALA A 57 7.51 0.20 -8.07
CA ALA A 57 8.22 0.89 -7.00
C ALA A 57 7.31 1.13 -5.77
N SER A 58 6.02 1.42 -5.97
CA SER A 58 5.07 1.61 -4.87
C SER A 58 4.75 0.34 -4.09
N LEU A 59 5.00 -0.84 -4.67
CA LEU A 59 4.83 -2.15 -4.04
C LEU A 59 6.03 -2.56 -3.16
N GLN A 60 7.15 -1.81 -3.21
CA GLN A 60 8.28 -2.06 -2.33
C GLN A 60 8.00 -1.41 -0.97
N PRO A 61 8.24 -2.12 0.16
CA PRO A 61 8.19 -1.47 1.47
C PRO A 61 9.21 -0.32 1.47
N PRO A 62 8.93 0.81 2.15
CA PRO A 62 9.88 1.90 2.25
C PRO A 62 11.19 1.35 2.82
N THR A 63 12.24 1.32 1.99
CA THR A 63 13.61 1.15 2.45
C THR A 63 13.95 2.41 3.24
N ASN A 64 13.67 2.39 4.54
CA ASN A 64 14.19 3.41 5.44
C ASN A 64 15.72 3.32 5.46
N PRO A 65 16.45 4.43 5.27
CA PRO A 65 17.83 4.54 5.74
C PRO A 65 17.91 4.50 7.27
#